data_AF-A0A923BU35-F1
#
_entry.id   AF-A0A923BU35-F1
#
_cell.length_a   1.000
_cell.length_b   1.000
_cell.length_c   1.000
_cell.angle_alpha   90.00
_cell.angle_beta   90.00
_cell.angle_gamma   90.00
#
_symmetry.space_group_name_H-M   'P 1'
#
loop_
_entity.id
_entity.type
_entity.pdbx_description
1 polymer ?
#
loop_
_entity_poly.entity_id
_entity_poly.type
_entity_poly.pdbx_seq_one_letter_code
_entity_poly.pdbx_strand_id
1 'polypeptide(L)' 'MRNVRYIPISETLWSAWYAWRPVFPIDDHGAFWLEEIWRRRHPETGQHEHRSFRTETAKLQELTARFF' A
#
# COMPACT_ATOMS: atom_id res chain seq x y z
N MET A 1 18.22 -12.57 -16.29
CA MET A 1 18.51 -11.14 -16.09
C MET A 1 17.18 -10.39 -16.10
N ARG A 2 16.70 -9.88 -14.94
CA ARG A 2 15.47 -9.09 -14.91
C ARG A 2 15.79 -7.72 -15.51
N ASN A 3 15.10 -7.35 -16.58
CA ASN A 3 15.13 -6.00 -17.15
C ASN A 3 14.63 -5.02 -16.06
N VAL A 4 15.54 -4.41 -15.31
CA VAL A 4 15.23 -3.27 -14.46
C VAL A 4 14.95 -2.11 -15.41
N ARG A 5 13.70 -2.03 -15.89
CA ARG A 5 13.22 -0.87 -16.63
C ARG A 5 13.46 0.34 -15.76
N TYR A 6 13.99 1.42 -16.34
CA TYR A 6 14.14 2.69 -15.65
C TYR A 6 12.81 3.05 -14.95
N ILE A 7 12.87 3.22 -13.62
CA ILE A 7 11.74 3.67 -12.81
C ILE A 7 11.99 5.15 -12.53
N PRO A 8 11.12 6.06 -12.98
CA PRO A 8 11.24 7.47 -12.62
C PRO A 8 11.27 7.63 -11.11
N ILE A 9 12.14 8.51 -10.59
CA ILE A 9 12.24 8.77 -9.14
C ILE A 9 10.89 9.23 -8.57
N SER A 10 10.09 9.96 -9.36
CA SER A 10 8.73 10.35 -8.96
C SER A 10 7.83 9.14 -8.66
N GLU A 11 8.01 8.01 -9.35
CA GLU A 11 7.26 6.79 -9.09
C GLU A 11 7.80 6.00 -7.89
N THR A 12 9.02 6.27 -7.42
CA THR A 12 9.58 5.61 -6.22
C THR A 12 9.19 6.31 -4.91
N LEU A 13 8.68 7.54 -5.01
CA LEU A 13 8.11 8.27 -3.88
C LEU A 13 6.69 7.78 -3.58
N TRP A 14 6.29 7.89 -2.32
CA TRP A 14 4.91 7.63 -1.92
C TRP A 14 4.00 8.74 -2.44
N SER A 15 2.94 8.35 -3.13
CA SER A 15 1.90 9.26 -3.61
C SER A 15 0.52 8.72 -3.22
N ALA A 16 -0.42 9.63 -2.96
CA ALA A 16 -1.79 9.26 -2.67
C ALA A 16 -2.42 8.60 -3.91
N TRP A 17 -3.17 7.53 -3.71
CA TRP A 17 -3.79 6.77 -4.78
C TRP A 17 -5.05 6.07 -4.27
N TYR A 18 -6.06 5.97 -5.14
CA TYR A 18 -7.34 5.34 -4.78
C TYR A 18 -7.37 3.88 -5.21
N ALA A 19 -7.64 2.97 -4.26
CA ALA A 19 -7.63 1.53 -4.45
C ALA A 19 -8.88 1.01 -5.18
N TRP A 20 -9.00 1.29 -6.48
CA TRP A 20 -10.11 0.82 -7.32
C TRP A 20 -10.14 -0.71 -7.52
N ARG A 21 -9.08 -1.43 -7.12
CA ARG A 21 -9.04 -2.90 -7.04
C ARG A 21 -8.51 -3.33 -5.67
N PRO A 22 -8.80 -4.56 -5.21
CA PRO A 22 -8.26 -5.09 -3.97
C PRO A 22 -6.72 -5.07 -3.99
N VAL A 23 -6.13 -4.52 -2.94
CA VAL A 23 -4.68 -4.50 -2.71
C VAL A 23 -4.36 -4.82 -1.26
N PHE A 24 -3.15 -5.30 -1.01
CA PHE A 24 -2.67 -5.64 0.33
C PHE A 24 -1.54 -4.68 0.70
N PRO A 25 -1.80 -3.71 1.59
CA PRO A 25 -0.76 -2.84 2.12
C PRO A 25 0.30 -3.62 2.87
N ILE A 26 1.55 -3.17 2.79
CA ILE A 26 2.68 -3.82 3.48
C ILE A 26 2.70 -3.54 4.98
N ASP A 27 1.92 -2.56 5.44
CA ASP A 27 1.90 -2.04 6.80
C ASP A 27 0.58 -2.33 7.53
N ASP A 28 -0.33 -3.10 6.92
CA ASP A 28 -1.65 -3.37 7.48
C ASP A 28 -2.11 -4.79 7.16
N HIS A 29 -3.15 -5.24 7.87
CA HIS A 29 -3.72 -6.57 7.74
C HIS A 29 -5.03 -6.55 6.98
N GLY A 30 -5.01 -7.15 5.79
CA GLY A 30 -6.21 -7.39 4.98
C GLY A 30 -6.17 -6.72 3.63
N ALA A 31 -7.23 -6.94 2.86
CA ALA A 31 -7.40 -6.31 1.57
C ALA A 31 -8.05 -4.93 1.75
N PHE A 32 -7.49 -3.93 1.08
CA PHE A 32 -8.05 -2.59 0.96
C PHE A 32 -8.72 -2.47 -0.41
N TRP A 33 -9.94 -1.94 -0.44
CA TRP A 33 -10.70 -1.74 -1.67
C TRP A 33 -11.62 -0.53 -1.54
N LEU A 34 -11.63 0.32 -2.58
CA LEU A 34 -12.40 1.57 -2.64
C LEU A 34 -12.02 2.59 -1.55
N GLU A 35 -10.73 2.66 -1.20
CA GLU A 35 -10.18 3.56 -0.19
C GLU A 35 -8.92 4.28 -0.70
N GLU A 36 -8.59 5.44 -0.09
CA GLU A 36 -7.33 6.14 -0.34
C GLU A 36 -6.16 5.47 0.41
N ILE A 37 -5.06 5.25 -0.29
CA ILE A 37 -3.85 4.62 0.21
C ILE A 37 -2.60 5.31 -0.37
N TRP A 38 -1.44 5.02 0.21
CA TRP A 38 -0.17 5.40 -0.39
C TRP A 38 0.25 4.32 -1.39
N ARG A 39 0.76 4.74 -2.56
CA ARG A 39 1.34 3.85 -3.57
C ARG A 39 2.71 4.35 -4.02
N ARG A 40 3.64 3.42 -4.24
CA ARG A 40 4.93 3.65 -4.92
C ARG A 40 5.36 2.44 -5.75
N ARG A 41 6.36 2.60 -6.60
CA ARG A 41 7.15 1.50 -7.16
C ARG A 41 8.41 1.28 -6.32
N HIS A 42 8.65 0.04 -5.94
CA HIS A 42 9.92 -0.32 -5.30
C HIS A 42 11.09 -0.03 -6.26
N PRO A 43 12.13 0.70 -5.84
CA PRO A 43 13.21 1.15 -6.73
C PRO A 43 14.03 -0.02 -7.32
N GLU A 44 14.22 -1.10 -6.57
CA GLU A 44 15.00 -2.26 -7.04
C GLU A 44 14.15 -3.29 -7.81
N THR A 45 12.94 -3.60 -7.35
CA THR A 45 12.11 -4.68 -7.91
C THR A 45 11.09 -4.18 -8.94
N GLY A 46 10.77 -2.88 -8.95
CA GLY A 46 9.75 -2.27 -9.80
C GLY A 46 8.31 -2.62 -9.48
N GLN A 47 8.08 -3.40 -8.42
CA GLN A 47 6.73 -3.81 -7.99
C GLN A 47 5.99 -2.66 -7.31
N HIS A 48 4.65 -2.66 -7.40
CA HIS A 48 3.84 -1.70 -6.65
C HIS A 48 3.77 -2.11 -5.19
N GLU A 49 4.11 -1.16 -4.33
CA GLU A 49 3.90 -1.26 -2.90
C GLU A 49 2.78 -0.31 -2.48
N HIS A 50 2.07 -0.73 -1.45
CA HIS A 50 0.91 -0.02 -0.93
C HIS A 50 1.09 0.18 0.57
N ARG A 51 0.69 1.33 1.10
CA ARG A 51 0.56 1.56 2.55
C ARG A 51 -0.80 2.13 2.89
N SER A 52 -1.34 1.72 4.03
CA SER A 52 -2.57 2.26 4.56
C SER A 52 -2.43 3.75 4.91
N PHE A 53 -3.54 4.49 4.85
CA PHE A 53 -3.66 5.82 5.49
C PHE A 53 -4.05 5.71 6.97
N ARG A 54 -4.35 4.49 7.44
CA ARG A 54 -4.86 4.25 8.80
C ARG A 54 -3.74 4.46 9.81
N THR A 55 -4.07 5.12 10.91
CA THR A 55 -3.18 5.21 12.07
C THR A 55 -3.10 3.86 12.77
N GLU A 56 -2.02 3.63 13.52
CA GLU A 56 -1.86 2.41 14.32
C GLU A 56 -3.03 2.19 15.29
N THR A 57 -3.57 3.27 15.87
CA THR A 57 -4.75 3.23 16.73
C THR A 57 -5.99 2.71 15.99
N ALA A 58 -6.24 3.16 14.77
CA ALA A 58 -7.37 2.70 13.96
C ALA A 58 -7.22 1.21 13.60
N LYS A 59 -6.00 0.78 13.26
CA LYS A 59 -5.69 -0.64 13.00
C LYS A 59 -5.99 -1.51 14.23
N LEU A 60 -5.60 -1.05 15.41
CA LEU A 60 -5.81 -1.78 16.67
C LEU A 60 -7.30 -1.88 17.05
N GLN A 61 -8.07 -0.81 16.82
CA GLN A 61 -9.51 -0.80 17.05
C GLN A 61 -10.23 -1.80 16.14
N GLU A 62 -9.90 -1.82 14.86
CA GLU A 62 -10.49 -2.76 13.90
C GLU A 62 -10.15 -4.21 14.21
N LEU A 63 -8.88 -4.50 14.56
CA LEU A 63 -8.48 -5.82 15.02
C LEU A 63 -9.31 -6.25 16.22
N THR A 64 -9.43 -5.37 17.23
CA THR A 64 -10.22 -5.64 18.44
C THR A 64 -11.68 -5.91 18.10
N ALA A 65 -12.30 -5.10 17.24
CA ALA A 65 -13.70 -5.26 16.82
C ALA A 65 -13.97 -6.57 16.06
N ARG A 66 -12.96 -7.16 15.41
CA ARG A 66 -13.09 -8.46 14.71
C ARG A 66 -13.05 -9.67 15.63
N PHE A 67 -12.57 -9.51 16.87
CA PHE A 67 -12.46 -10.61 17.85
C PHE A 67 -13.66 -10.71 18.80
N PHE A 68 -14.63 -9.78 18.71
CA PHE A 68 -15.90 -9.79 19.45
C PHE A 68 -17.07 -10.01 18.49
#